data_AF-A0A563VQ81-F1
#
_entry.id   AF-A0A563VQ81-F1
#
_cell.length_a   1.000
_cell.length_b   1.000
_cell.length_c   1.000
_cell.angle_alpha   90.00
_cell.angle_beta   90.00
_cell.angle_gamma   90.00
#
_symmetry.space_group_name_H-M   'P 1'
#
loop_
_entity.id
_entity.type
_entity.pdbx_description
1 polymer ?
#
loop_
_entity_poly.entity_id
_entity_poly.type
_entity_poly.pdbx_seq_one_letter_code
_entity_poly.pdbx_strand_id
1 'polypeptide(L)'
;MKNRLRILRVERNWSQAELAKRLGVSRQTINALEVGKYDPSLPLAFKIARLFNTSIETIFFTEEKSMFAQSPFPSFKRPIARSKFSKFTRSAIKALELAEDESRRVGSNGAGTAQILIGLIAEDKGIAAQTLKSFGISKEVVQTEVERMFDREARHTSQESRYTPRAIRALYNSVEESFALDRYVALGHLSHYEIDTEDLLLGLLRVTDCVAVKVLENLKVNIDELRTQLLKVTPRGSAAMFAMATQEKINKSNQAAITSEYLEESTPDFITSQVSTRFSVRLFTWVETRKLGYVIGSTTGYQLADGEILTPQISFILQERLKRIPRTYPEVLPDLVVEVKSAMSRRSLLESKIKLFLQEGTRVGLLIDPDQQSVTIYRPGIEAEVIENGEIITFPELLLGWELPVSDLWLPLFE
;
A
#
# COMPACT_ATOMS: atom_id res chain seq x y z
N MET A 1 -3.34 -22.07 -15.48
CA MET A 1 -3.52 -20.84 -14.68
C MET A 1 -2.18 -20.09 -14.53
N LYS A 2 -2.13 -18.75 -14.58
CA LYS A 2 -0.89 -17.98 -14.27
C LYS A 2 -0.74 -17.81 -12.76
N ASN A 3 0.47 -17.61 -12.26
CA ASN A 3 0.69 -17.41 -10.83
C ASN A 3 1.94 -16.58 -10.50
N ARG A 4 1.97 -16.04 -9.28
CA ARG A 4 3.13 -15.32 -8.70
C ARG A 4 3.86 -16.11 -7.62
N LEU A 5 3.69 -17.44 -7.58
CA LEU A 5 4.20 -18.30 -6.51
C LEU A 5 5.73 -18.19 -6.36
N ARG A 6 6.44 -18.07 -7.49
CA ARG A 6 7.90 -17.85 -7.52
C ARG A 6 8.31 -16.54 -6.86
N ILE A 7 7.53 -15.48 -7.04
CA ILE A 7 7.81 -14.15 -6.47
C ILE A 7 7.65 -14.22 -4.95
N LEU A 8 6.49 -14.69 -4.49
CA LEU A 8 6.16 -14.84 -3.07
C LEU A 8 7.18 -15.73 -2.33
N ARG A 9 7.61 -16.82 -2.97
CA ARG A 9 8.65 -17.70 -2.43
C ARG A 9 9.98 -16.95 -2.22
N VAL A 10 10.37 -16.14 -3.20
CA VAL A 10 11.65 -15.43 -3.12
C VAL A 10 11.59 -14.24 -2.16
N GLU A 11 10.44 -13.55 -2.02
CA GLU A 11 10.26 -12.52 -0.99
C GLU A 11 10.61 -13.01 0.42
N ARG A 12 10.47 -14.32 0.66
CA ARG A 12 10.78 -14.98 1.94
C ARG A 12 12.10 -15.75 1.94
N ASN A 13 12.94 -15.59 0.90
CA ASN A 13 14.20 -16.31 0.72
C ASN A 13 14.06 -17.84 0.76
N TRP A 14 12.93 -18.39 0.29
CA TRP A 14 12.70 -19.84 0.32
C TRP A 14 13.18 -20.52 -0.97
N SER A 15 13.79 -21.69 -0.86
CA SER A 15 14.04 -22.58 -2.01
C SER A 15 12.75 -23.32 -2.42
N GLN A 16 12.69 -23.87 -3.63
CA GLN A 16 11.53 -24.67 -4.05
C GLN A 16 11.30 -25.88 -3.12
N ALA A 17 12.38 -26.48 -2.60
CA ALA A 17 12.31 -27.57 -1.64
C ALA A 17 11.74 -27.11 -0.29
N GLU A 18 12.10 -25.89 0.13
CA GLU A 18 11.69 -25.29 1.40
C GLU A 18 10.19 -24.90 1.38
N LEU A 19 9.72 -24.40 0.24
CA LEU A 19 8.28 -24.19 0.01
C LEU A 19 7.52 -25.52 -0.07
N ALA A 20 8.08 -26.52 -0.74
CA ALA A 20 7.49 -27.86 -0.85
C ALA A 20 7.30 -28.51 0.53
N LYS A 21 8.32 -28.41 1.40
CA LYS A 21 8.28 -28.88 2.79
C LYS A 21 7.17 -28.19 3.60
N ARG A 22 7.02 -26.86 3.48
CA ARG A 22 5.96 -26.10 4.18
C ARG A 22 4.55 -26.46 3.71
N LEU A 23 4.40 -26.81 2.44
CA LEU A 23 3.10 -27.14 1.86
C LEU A 23 2.77 -28.64 1.94
N GLY A 24 3.71 -29.47 2.35
CA GLY A 24 3.57 -30.93 2.40
C GLY A 24 3.43 -31.55 1.00
N VAL A 25 4.16 -31.03 0.02
CA VAL A 25 4.14 -31.52 -1.38
C VAL A 25 5.56 -31.79 -1.87
N SER A 26 5.70 -32.43 -3.04
CA SER A 26 7.01 -32.66 -3.65
C SER A 26 7.61 -31.37 -4.23
N ARG A 27 8.95 -31.27 -4.29
CA ARG A 27 9.64 -30.18 -5.00
C ARG A 27 9.19 -30.09 -6.47
N GLN A 28 8.92 -31.22 -7.11
CA GLN A 28 8.45 -31.29 -8.50
C GLN A 28 7.08 -30.62 -8.66
N THR A 29 6.19 -30.76 -7.67
CA THR A 29 4.88 -30.10 -7.63
C THR A 29 5.04 -28.57 -7.60
N ILE A 30 5.94 -28.04 -6.77
CA ILE A 30 6.21 -26.59 -6.72
C ILE A 30 6.79 -26.10 -8.05
N ASN A 31 7.73 -26.83 -8.64
CA ASN A 31 8.27 -26.46 -9.95
C ASN A 31 7.20 -26.47 -11.05
N ALA A 32 6.33 -27.48 -11.07
CA ALA A 32 5.24 -27.57 -12.05
C ALA A 32 4.22 -26.44 -11.90
N LEU A 33 3.90 -26.05 -10.66
CA LEU A 33 3.09 -24.86 -10.35
C LEU A 33 3.77 -23.58 -10.85
N GLU A 34 5.02 -23.33 -10.47
CA GLU A 34 5.74 -22.09 -10.83
C GLU A 34 5.94 -21.92 -12.35
N VAL A 35 6.09 -23.02 -13.09
CA VAL A 35 6.23 -23.00 -14.55
C VAL A 35 4.88 -22.96 -15.26
N GLY A 36 3.77 -23.14 -14.54
CA GLY A 36 2.41 -23.16 -15.09
C GLY A 36 2.07 -24.43 -15.86
N LYS A 37 2.80 -25.52 -15.61
CA LYS A 37 2.53 -26.86 -16.19
C LYS A 37 1.46 -27.64 -15.40
N TYR A 38 1.14 -27.17 -14.20
CA TYR A 38 0.20 -27.80 -13.30
C TYR A 38 -0.60 -26.72 -12.60
N ASP A 39 -1.92 -26.89 -12.58
CA ASP A 39 -2.81 -26.04 -11.80
C ASP A 39 -3.03 -26.69 -10.43
N PRO A 40 -2.94 -25.92 -9.32
CA PRO A 40 -3.09 -26.48 -8.00
C PRO A 40 -4.52 -27.00 -7.81
N SER A 41 -4.66 -28.10 -7.06
CA SER A 41 -5.97 -28.46 -6.52
C SER A 41 -6.45 -27.35 -5.57
N LEU A 42 -7.77 -27.19 -5.43
CA LEU A 42 -8.35 -26.17 -4.56
C LEU A 42 -7.80 -26.24 -3.11
N PRO A 43 -7.64 -27.41 -2.47
CA PRO A 43 -6.99 -27.50 -1.15
C PRO A 43 -5.53 -27.02 -1.13
N LEU A 44 -4.76 -27.29 -2.19
CA LEU A 44 -3.38 -26.83 -2.30
C LEU A 44 -3.33 -25.31 -2.53
N ALA A 45 -4.24 -24.76 -3.33
CA ALA A 45 -4.36 -23.31 -3.52
C ALA A 45 -4.67 -22.59 -2.20
N PHE A 46 -5.59 -23.10 -1.38
CA PHE A 46 -5.88 -22.56 -0.04
C PHE A 46 -4.69 -22.69 0.91
N LYS A 47 -3.96 -23.81 0.91
CA LYS A 47 -2.73 -23.97 1.71
C LYS A 47 -1.68 -22.94 1.32
N ILE A 48 -1.50 -22.70 0.02
CA ILE A 48 -0.56 -21.71 -0.51
C ILE A 48 -0.99 -20.29 -0.11
N ALA A 49 -2.28 -19.96 -0.26
CA ALA A 49 -2.85 -18.67 0.14
C ALA A 49 -2.63 -18.38 1.64
N ARG A 50 -2.95 -19.34 2.51
CA ARG A 50 -2.70 -19.25 3.95
C ARG A 50 -1.22 -19.10 4.26
N LEU A 51 -0.37 -19.89 3.61
CA LEU A 51 1.07 -19.81 3.84
C LEU A 51 1.59 -18.40 3.54
N PHE A 52 1.14 -17.77 2.45
CA PHE A 52 1.58 -16.43 2.06
C PHE A 52 0.78 -15.27 2.64
N ASN A 53 -0.25 -15.55 3.45
CA ASN A 53 -1.16 -14.55 4.02
C ASN A 53 -1.74 -13.59 2.96
N THR A 54 -2.21 -14.16 1.84
CA THR A 54 -2.79 -13.40 0.72
C THR A 54 -3.90 -14.21 0.06
N SER A 55 -4.77 -13.58 -0.72
CA SER A 55 -5.89 -14.27 -1.38
C SER A 55 -5.42 -15.20 -2.51
N ILE A 56 -6.20 -16.24 -2.83
CA ILE A 56 -5.89 -17.18 -3.92
C ILE A 56 -5.79 -16.44 -5.25
N GLU A 57 -6.68 -15.49 -5.50
CA GLU A 57 -6.76 -14.68 -6.72
C GLU A 57 -5.53 -13.79 -6.88
N THR A 58 -4.90 -13.40 -5.77
CA THR A 58 -3.64 -12.67 -5.83
C THR A 58 -2.49 -13.60 -6.23
N ILE A 59 -2.54 -14.88 -5.83
CA ILE A 59 -1.49 -15.86 -6.15
C ILE A 59 -1.66 -16.47 -7.54
N PHE A 60 -2.90 -16.80 -7.92
CA PHE A 60 -3.26 -17.54 -9.11
C PHE A 60 -4.38 -16.83 -9.89
N PHE A 61 -4.20 -16.64 -11.20
CA PHE A 61 -5.10 -15.81 -12.01
C PHE A 61 -5.18 -16.27 -13.48
N THR A 62 -6.27 -15.89 -14.16
CA THR A 62 -6.55 -16.19 -15.59
C THR A 62 -6.19 -15.01 -16.50
N GLU A 63 -6.07 -15.24 -17.82
CA GLU A 63 -5.70 -14.19 -18.78
C GLU A 63 -6.80 -13.12 -18.98
N GLU A 64 -8.06 -13.39 -18.64
CA GLU A 64 -9.18 -12.44 -18.82
C GLU A 64 -9.29 -11.40 -17.69
N LYS A 65 -8.78 -11.67 -16.48
CA LYS A 65 -8.65 -10.65 -15.41
C LYS A 65 -7.42 -9.74 -15.62
N SER A 66 -7.02 -9.55 -16.89
CA SER A 66 -5.78 -8.89 -17.30
C SER A 66 -5.81 -7.35 -17.25
N MET A 67 -6.86 -6.71 -16.74
CA MET A 67 -6.78 -5.26 -16.46
C MET A 67 -5.80 -4.94 -15.31
N PHE A 68 -5.48 -5.92 -14.47
CA PHE A 68 -4.34 -5.89 -13.53
C PHE A 68 -3.11 -6.67 -14.03
N ALA A 69 -3.16 -7.24 -15.25
CA ALA A 69 -2.14 -8.13 -15.81
C ALA A 69 -1.47 -7.63 -17.09
N GLN A 70 -1.61 -6.34 -17.42
CA GLN A 70 -0.43 -5.66 -17.95
C GLN A 70 0.50 -5.39 -16.77
N SER A 71 1.26 -6.42 -16.39
CA SER A 71 2.52 -6.13 -15.72
C SER A 71 3.25 -5.15 -16.63
N PRO A 72 3.70 -3.97 -16.15
CA PRO A 72 4.55 -3.08 -16.95
C PRO A 72 5.85 -3.77 -17.37
N PHE A 73 6.11 -4.99 -16.86
CA PHE A 73 7.17 -5.87 -17.28
C PHE A 73 6.67 -7.25 -17.73
N PRO A 74 7.05 -7.74 -18.92
CA PRO A 74 6.66 -9.06 -19.38
C PRO A 74 7.42 -10.20 -18.69
N SER A 75 6.94 -11.43 -18.88
CA SER A 75 7.64 -12.64 -18.43
C SER A 75 9.07 -12.72 -19.00
N PHE A 76 10.07 -12.64 -18.11
CA PHE A 76 11.50 -12.53 -18.42
C PHE A 76 12.17 -13.80 -19.01
N LYS A 77 11.42 -14.63 -19.73
CA LYS A 77 11.90 -15.91 -20.29
C LYS A 77 12.34 -15.82 -21.77
N ARG A 78 12.21 -14.67 -22.46
CA ARG A 78 12.56 -14.49 -23.88
C ARG A 78 13.11 -13.08 -24.18
N PRO A 79 13.83 -12.86 -25.30
CA PRO A 79 14.22 -11.52 -25.75
C PRO A 79 12.96 -10.70 -26.02
N ILE A 80 12.85 -9.51 -25.40
CA ILE A 80 11.64 -8.69 -25.46
C ILE A 80 11.79 -7.67 -26.59
N ALA A 81 10.83 -7.65 -27.53
CA ALA A 81 10.70 -6.58 -28.51
C ALA A 81 10.27 -5.26 -27.83
N ARG A 82 10.71 -4.11 -28.38
CA ARG A 82 10.51 -2.73 -27.87
C ARG A 82 9.10 -2.35 -27.38
N SER A 83 8.05 -3.11 -27.69
CA SER A 83 6.66 -2.78 -27.34
C SER A 83 6.23 -3.06 -25.88
N LYS A 84 7.05 -3.74 -25.06
CA LYS A 84 6.65 -4.16 -23.69
C LYS A 84 7.24 -3.33 -22.54
N PHE A 85 8.03 -2.29 -22.84
CA PHE A 85 8.42 -1.21 -21.92
C PHE A 85 7.73 0.10 -22.33
N SER A 86 6.49 0.01 -22.82
CA SER A 86 5.77 1.16 -23.39
C SER A 86 5.55 2.31 -22.41
N LYS A 87 5.78 2.06 -21.11
CA LYS A 87 5.67 3.02 -20.03
C LYS A 87 7.02 3.49 -19.48
N PHE A 88 8.16 3.03 -20.00
CA PHE A 88 9.49 3.49 -19.58
C PHE A 88 10.03 4.52 -20.56
N THR A 89 10.69 5.55 -20.04
CA THR A 89 11.39 6.52 -20.88
C THR A 89 12.58 5.85 -21.59
N ARG A 90 13.08 6.49 -22.65
CA ARG A 90 14.27 5.99 -23.36
C ARG A 90 15.49 5.92 -22.43
N SER A 91 15.61 6.88 -21.51
CA SER A 91 16.70 6.92 -20.51
C SER A 91 16.58 5.77 -19.53
N ALA A 92 15.39 5.50 -19.00
CA ALA A 92 15.16 4.36 -18.10
C ALA A 92 15.41 3.01 -18.78
N ILE A 93 14.96 2.83 -20.04
CA ILE A 93 15.28 1.63 -20.83
C ILE A 93 16.78 1.48 -21.01
N LYS A 94 17.49 2.55 -21.37
CA LYS A 94 18.94 2.54 -21.54
C LYS A 94 19.68 2.20 -20.24
N ALA A 95 19.24 2.73 -19.09
CA ALA A 95 19.80 2.36 -17.78
C ALA A 95 19.65 0.87 -17.49
N LEU A 96 18.50 0.28 -17.80
CA LEU A 96 18.24 -1.15 -17.64
C LEU A 96 19.05 -2.01 -18.62
N GLU A 97 19.24 -1.57 -19.87
CA GLU A 97 20.12 -2.23 -20.84
C GLU A 97 21.58 -2.25 -20.34
N LEU A 98 22.07 -1.12 -19.81
CA LEU A 98 23.41 -1.00 -19.22
C LEU A 98 23.58 -1.88 -17.97
N ALA A 99 22.52 -2.04 -17.17
CA ALA A 99 22.52 -2.96 -16.03
C ALA A 99 22.65 -4.43 -16.49
N GLU A 100 21.97 -4.80 -17.59
CA GLU A 100 22.09 -6.12 -18.18
C GLU A 100 23.48 -6.36 -18.79
N ASP A 101 24.07 -5.37 -19.44
CA ASP A 101 25.45 -5.43 -19.93
C ASP A 101 26.45 -5.65 -18.80
N GLU A 102 26.28 -4.93 -17.68
CA GLU A 102 27.14 -5.11 -16.51
C GLU A 102 26.98 -6.50 -15.90
N SER A 103 25.74 -6.99 -15.80
CA SER A 103 25.44 -8.35 -15.34
C SER A 103 26.17 -9.42 -16.17
N ARG A 104 26.18 -9.24 -17.50
CA ARG A 104 26.93 -10.11 -18.43
C ARG A 104 28.44 -9.98 -18.24
N ARG A 105 28.96 -8.76 -18.09
CA ARG A 105 30.40 -8.49 -17.89
C ARG A 105 30.95 -9.24 -16.68
N VAL A 106 30.20 -9.24 -15.57
CA VAL A 106 30.62 -9.91 -14.32
C VAL A 106 30.25 -11.40 -14.27
N GLY A 107 29.64 -11.93 -15.34
CA GLY A 107 29.25 -13.35 -15.43
C GLY A 107 28.15 -13.75 -14.44
N SER A 108 27.26 -12.82 -14.08
CA SER A 108 26.12 -13.09 -13.19
C SER A 108 24.92 -13.65 -13.96
N ASN A 109 24.10 -14.48 -13.30
CA ASN A 109 22.95 -15.18 -13.93
C ASN A 109 21.70 -14.28 -14.13
N GLY A 110 21.86 -12.96 -14.02
CA GLY A 110 20.79 -11.97 -14.12
C GLY A 110 21.14 -10.67 -13.40
N ALA A 111 20.61 -9.55 -13.87
CA ALA A 111 20.88 -8.24 -13.30
C ALA A 111 20.29 -8.11 -11.89
N GLY A 112 21.17 -7.89 -10.92
CA GLY A 112 20.84 -7.62 -9.53
C GLY A 112 20.51 -6.16 -9.27
N THR A 113 20.14 -5.83 -8.03
CA THR A 113 19.90 -4.43 -7.62
C THR A 113 21.17 -3.58 -7.79
N ALA A 114 22.35 -4.14 -7.51
CA ALA A 114 23.64 -3.48 -7.77
C ALA A 114 23.87 -3.19 -9.25
N GLN A 115 23.53 -4.12 -10.15
CA GLN A 115 23.66 -3.87 -11.59
C GLN A 115 22.69 -2.80 -12.07
N ILE A 116 21.46 -2.74 -11.55
CA ILE A 116 20.54 -1.64 -11.86
C ILE A 116 21.11 -0.31 -11.37
N LEU A 117 21.67 -0.24 -10.16
CA LEU A 117 22.34 0.96 -9.66
C LEU A 117 23.50 1.40 -10.58
N ILE A 118 24.34 0.46 -11.01
CA ILE A 118 25.43 0.71 -11.96
C ILE A 118 24.88 1.20 -13.31
N GLY A 119 23.82 0.59 -13.81
CA GLY A 119 23.16 0.97 -15.06
C GLY A 119 22.57 2.38 -15.01
N LEU A 120 21.96 2.77 -13.88
CA LEU A 120 21.46 4.12 -13.64
C LEU A 120 22.57 5.16 -13.67
N ILE A 121 23.72 4.87 -13.03
CA ILE A 121 24.88 5.77 -13.06
C ILE A 121 25.46 5.85 -14.48
N ALA A 122 25.55 4.72 -15.17
CA ALA A 122 26.12 4.64 -16.52
C ALA A 122 25.23 5.29 -17.61
N GLU A 123 23.94 5.46 -17.36
CA GLU A 123 23.05 6.20 -18.26
C GLU A 123 23.51 7.67 -18.38
N ASP A 124 24.17 8.19 -17.32
CA ASP A 124 24.84 9.49 -17.16
C ASP A 124 23.92 10.72 -17.24
N LYS A 125 22.89 10.72 -18.08
CA LYS A 125 22.08 11.93 -18.35
C LYS A 125 20.86 12.08 -17.44
N GLY A 126 20.30 10.98 -16.96
CA GLY A 126 19.08 10.94 -16.16
C GLY A 126 19.24 11.54 -14.77
N ILE A 127 18.11 11.91 -14.17
CA ILE A 127 18.06 12.55 -12.85
C ILE A 127 18.69 11.66 -11.78
N ALA A 128 18.49 10.34 -11.86
CA ALA A 128 19.15 9.41 -10.94
C ALA A 128 20.68 9.46 -11.04
N ALA A 129 21.22 9.49 -12.25
CA ALA A 129 22.67 9.55 -12.48
C ALA A 129 23.26 10.85 -11.92
N GLN A 130 22.63 11.98 -12.24
CA GLN A 130 23.06 13.30 -11.79
C GLN A 130 22.97 13.44 -10.27
N THR A 131 21.92 12.90 -9.66
CA THR A 131 21.75 12.90 -8.20
C THR A 131 22.82 12.05 -7.54
N LEU A 132 23.03 10.80 -7.97
CA LEU A 132 24.08 9.94 -7.41
C LEU A 132 25.48 10.56 -7.55
N LYS A 133 25.77 11.19 -8.69
CA LYS A 133 27.03 11.90 -8.93
C LYS A 133 27.23 13.09 -7.98
N SER A 134 26.15 13.80 -7.61
CA SER A 134 26.22 14.88 -6.61
C SER A 134 26.58 14.39 -5.20
N PHE A 135 26.32 13.11 -4.90
CA PHE A 135 26.77 12.42 -3.67
C PHE A 135 28.18 11.81 -3.81
N GLY A 136 28.91 12.12 -4.89
CA GLY A 136 30.25 11.56 -5.15
C GLY A 136 30.23 10.10 -5.58
N ILE A 137 29.07 9.56 -5.98
CA ILE A 137 28.93 8.17 -6.39
C ILE A 137 29.17 8.05 -7.89
N SER A 138 30.29 7.42 -8.25
CA SER A 138 30.63 7.08 -9.64
C SER A 138 30.45 5.59 -9.91
N LYS A 139 30.40 5.24 -11.20
CA LYS A 139 30.27 3.85 -11.65
C LYS A 139 31.41 2.98 -11.11
N GLU A 140 32.63 3.49 -11.18
CA GLU A 140 33.86 2.79 -10.80
C GLU A 140 33.90 2.51 -9.29
N VAL A 141 33.45 3.48 -8.48
CA VAL A 141 33.37 3.34 -7.03
C VAL A 141 32.35 2.28 -6.65
N VAL A 142 31.16 2.31 -7.26
CA VAL A 142 30.11 1.29 -7.01
C VAL A 142 30.56 -0.09 -7.47
N GLN A 143 31.21 -0.21 -8.63
CA GLN A 143 31.75 -1.48 -9.11
C GLN A 143 32.78 -2.07 -8.14
N THR A 144 33.73 -1.24 -7.69
CA THR A 144 34.76 -1.65 -6.73
C THR A 144 34.14 -2.14 -5.42
N GLU A 145 33.12 -1.44 -4.93
CA GLU A 145 32.44 -1.83 -3.69
C GLU A 145 31.62 -3.11 -3.84
N VAL A 146 30.92 -3.29 -4.97
CA VAL A 146 30.23 -4.54 -5.29
C VAL A 146 31.21 -5.70 -5.37
N GLU A 147 32.36 -5.52 -6.03
CA GLU A 147 33.39 -6.57 -6.13
C GLU A 147 33.96 -6.94 -4.75
N ARG A 148 34.13 -5.97 -3.84
CA ARG A 148 34.53 -6.24 -2.44
C ARG A 148 33.49 -6.99 -1.63
N MET A 149 32.20 -6.69 -1.85
CA MET A 149 31.11 -7.36 -1.16
C MET A 149 30.93 -8.83 -1.57
N PHE A 150 31.45 -9.21 -2.74
CA PHE A 150 31.34 -10.57 -3.29
C PHE A 150 32.71 -11.20 -3.50
N ASP A 151 33.38 -11.55 -2.40
CA ASP A 151 34.52 -12.47 -2.47
C ASP A 151 34.04 -13.88 -2.89
N ARG A 152 34.78 -14.47 -3.83
CA ARG A 152 34.49 -15.70 -4.60
C ARG A 152 33.71 -16.79 -3.85
N GLU A 153 32.38 -16.81 -3.92
CA GLU A 153 31.62 -18.04 -3.63
C GLU A 153 30.21 -18.05 -4.23
N ALA A 154 29.79 -19.25 -4.66
CA ALA A 154 28.51 -19.62 -5.27
C ALA A 154 28.30 -19.29 -6.76
N ARG A 155 29.25 -19.70 -7.60
CA ARG A 155 28.90 -20.17 -8.96
C ARG A 155 28.21 -21.53 -8.83
N HIS A 156 26.88 -21.51 -8.79
CA HIS A 156 25.94 -22.43 -9.47
C HIS A 156 24.62 -22.52 -8.70
N THR A 157 23.53 -22.10 -9.34
CA THR A 157 22.40 -22.98 -9.68
C THR A 157 21.43 -22.23 -10.60
N SER A 158 20.80 -23.03 -11.45
CA SER A 158 20.17 -22.67 -12.72
C SER A 158 18.83 -21.95 -12.56
N GLN A 159 18.73 -20.74 -13.11
CA GLN A 159 17.58 -20.26 -13.87
C GLN A 159 17.94 -18.94 -14.57
N GLU A 160 18.01 -18.96 -15.90
CA GLU A 160 18.16 -17.79 -16.78
C GLU A 160 16.97 -16.83 -16.60
N SER A 161 17.09 -15.88 -15.66
CA SER A 161 16.15 -14.79 -15.48
C SER A 161 16.92 -13.50 -15.65
N ARG A 162 16.50 -12.65 -16.60
CA ARG A 162 17.14 -11.38 -16.93
C ARG A 162 17.43 -10.50 -15.70
N TYR A 163 16.56 -10.54 -14.70
CA TYR A 163 16.72 -9.86 -13.41
C TYR A 163 16.60 -10.82 -12.24
N THR A 164 17.30 -10.51 -11.15
CA THR A 164 17.11 -11.19 -9.86
C THR A 164 15.75 -10.83 -9.24
N PRO A 165 15.20 -11.65 -8.34
CA PRO A 165 13.90 -11.35 -7.74
C PRO A 165 13.85 -10.05 -6.92
N ARG A 166 14.94 -9.67 -6.23
CA ARG A 166 15.04 -8.37 -5.56
C ARG A 166 15.08 -7.21 -6.55
N ALA A 167 15.74 -7.39 -7.69
CA ALA A 167 15.72 -6.42 -8.78
C ALA A 167 14.32 -6.26 -9.39
N ILE A 168 13.59 -7.36 -9.61
CA ILE A 168 12.19 -7.33 -10.05
C ILE A 168 11.32 -6.55 -9.05
N ARG A 169 11.52 -6.74 -7.74
CA ARG A 169 10.80 -5.97 -6.72
C ARG A 169 11.10 -4.47 -6.79
N ALA A 170 12.36 -4.09 -6.97
CA ALA A 170 12.73 -2.67 -7.15
C ALA A 170 12.04 -2.05 -8.37
N LEU A 171 11.94 -2.81 -9.46
CA LEU A 171 11.22 -2.40 -10.67
C LEU A 171 9.70 -2.26 -10.46
N TYR A 172 9.09 -3.08 -9.59
CA TYR A 172 7.68 -2.86 -9.21
C TYR A 172 7.52 -1.62 -8.34
N ASN A 173 8.41 -1.42 -7.36
CA ASN A 173 8.39 -0.23 -6.51
C ASN A 173 8.56 1.06 -7.33
N SER A 174 9.33 1.06 -8.42
CA SER A 174 9.48 2.24 -9.28
C SER A 174 8.17 2.62 -9.97
N VAL A 175 7.36 1.62 -10.35
CA VAL A 175 6.03 1.86 -10.91
C VAL A 175 5.14 2.50 -9.85
N GLU A 176 5.08 1.92 -8.65
CA GLU A 176 4.28 2.45 -7.53
C GLU A 176 4.68 3.89 -7.17
N GLU A 177 5.97 4.19 -7.17
CA GLU A 177 6.48 5.52 -6.86
C GLU A 177 6.07 6.56 -7.91
N SER A 178 6.24 6.22 -9.19
CA SER A 178 5.83 7.08 -10.31
C SER A 178 4.33 7.41 -10.21
N PHE A 179 3.50 6.41 -9.91
CA PHE A 179 2.07 6.59 -9.65
C PHE A 179 1.77 7.44 -8.41
N ALA A 180 2.52 7.26 -7.32
CA ALA A 180 2.33 8.02 -6.09
C ALA A 180 2.64 9.49 -6.32
N LEU A 181 3.74 9.81 -7.01
CA LEU A 181 4.10 11.19 -7.36
C LEU A 181 3.08 11.83 -8.31
N ASP A 182 2.56 11.10 -9.30
CA ASP A 182 1.52 11.60 -10.21
C ASP A 182 0.20 11.93 -9.49
N ARG A 183 -0.11 11.23 -8.38
CA ARG A 183 -1.28 11.53 -7.54
C ARG A 183 -1.18 12.92 -6.89
N TYR A 184 0.02 13.33 -6.48
CA TYR A 184 0.24 14.62 -5.80
C TYR A 184 0.23 15.82 -6.75
N VAL A 185 0.45 15.62 -8.04
CA VAL A 185 0.63 16.73 -9.01
C VAL A 185 -0.70 17.16 -9.67
N ALA A 186 -1.84 16.55 -9.33
CA ALA A 186 -3.19 16.96 -9.76
C ALA A 186 -3.33 17.21 -11.29
N LEU A 187 -2.58 16.51 -12.13
CA LEU A 187 -2.83 16.47 -13.57
C LEU A 187 -3.93 15.42 -13.81
N GLY A 188 -5.17 15.90 -13.94
CA GLY A 188 -6.42 15.13 -14.01
C GLY A 188 -6.59 14.15 -15.18
N HIS A 189 -5.55 13.45 -15.61
CA HIS A 189 -5.65 12.35 -16.58
C HIS A 189 -4.77 11.17 -16.16
N LEU A 190 -5.42 10.14 -15.60
CA LEU A 190 -4.89 8.82 -15.20
C LEU A 190 -4.26 7.96 -16.34
N SER A 191 -3.89 8.57 -17.47
CA SER A 191 -3.55 7.85 -18.71
C SER A 191 -2.08 7.92 -19.15
N HIS A 192 -1.23 8.77 -18.57
CA HIS A 192 0.12 9.06 -19.10
C HIS A 192 1.26 9.09 -18.07
N TYR A 193 1.32 8.11 -17.15
CA TYR A 193 2.54 7.91 -16.34
C TYR A 193 3.66 7.33 -17.21
N GLU A 194 4.88 7.85 -17.04
CA GLU A 194 6.12 7.32 -17.62
C GLU A 194 7.11 7.09 -16.48
N ILE A 195 7.78 5.95 -16.51
CA ILE A 195 8.76 5.53 -15.50
C ILE A 195 10.13 5.95 -16.00
N ASP A 196 10.74 6.89 -15.29
CA ASP A 196 12.05 7.44 -15.64
C ASP A 196 13.15 6.97 -14.65
N THR A 197 14.37 7.45 -14.84
CA THR A 197 15.55 7.00 -14.08
C THR A 197 15.44 7.24 -12.58
N GLU A 198 14.81 8.34 -12.16
CA GLU A 198 14.53 8.67 -10.77
C GLU A 198 13.57 7.68 -10.11
N ASP A 199 12.53 7.23 -10.82
CA ASP A 199 11.57 6.27 -10.31
C ASP A 199 12.25 4.92 -10.07
N LEU A 200 13.13 4.52 -10.99
CA LEU A 200 13.96 3.32 -10.85
C LEU A 200 14.86 3.39 -9.61
N LEU A 201 15.48 4.55 -9.36
CA LEU A 201 16.31 4.75 -8.17
C LEU A 201 15.47 4.76 -6.89
N LEU A 202 14.34 5.47 -6.85
CA LEU A 202 13.42 5.45 -5.70
C LEU A 202 12.91 4.03 -5.42
N GLY A 203 12.61 3.26 -6.46
CA GLY A 203 12.21 1.86 -6.37
C GLY A 203 13.29 0.96 -5.77
N LEU A 204 14.56 1.19 -6.12
CA LEU A 204 15.71 0.51 -5.50
C LEU A 204 15.85 0.85 -4.01
N LEU A 205 15.74 2.12 -3.64
CA LEU A 205 15.88 2.58 -2.25
C LEU A 205 14.79 2.01 -1.32
N ARG A 206 13.63 1.66 -1.86
CA ARG A 206 12.53 1.00 -1.11
C ARG A 206 12.78 -0.48 -0.80
N VAL A 207 13.74 -1.15 -1.46
CA VAL A 207 14.03 -2.55 -1.18
C VAL A 207 15.03 -2.66 -0.03
N THR A 208 14.51 -2.89 1.18
CA THR A 208 15.31 -3.14 2.39
C THR A 208 16.29 -4.29 2.20
N ASP A 209 17.50 -4.17 2.74
CA ASP A 209 18.53 -5.23 2.74
C ASP A 209 18.99 -5.68 1.33
N CYS A 210 18.87 -4.83 0.30
CA CYS A 210 19.37 -5.14 -1.04
C CYS A 210 20.82 -4.70 -1.27
N VAL A 211 21.50 -5.30 -2.26
CA VAL A 211 22.92 -5.02 -2.54
C VAL A 211 23.14 -3.55 -2.90
N ALA A 212 22.28 -2.94 -3.71
CA ALA A 212 22.39 -1.52 -4.06
C ALA A 212 22.39 -0.61 -2.82
N VAL A 213 21.45 -0.82 -1.90
CA VAL A 213 21.34 -0.04 -0.65
C VAL A 213 22.58 -0.25 0.22
N LYS A 214 23.03 -1.51 0.41
CA LYS A 214 24.26 -1.80 1.16
C LYS A 214 25.51 -1.17 0.57
N VAL A 215 25.64 -1.13 -0.76
CA VAL A 215 26.76 -0.45 -1.42
C VAL A 215 26.72 1.05 -1.10
N LEU A 216 25.55 1.69 -1.21
CA LEU A 216 25.39 3.10 -0.88
C LEU A 216 25.71 3.38 0.60
N GLU A 217 25.25 2.53 1.52
CA GLU A 217 25.54 2.63 2.95
C GLU A 217 27.05 2.47 3.26
N ASN A 218 27.72 1.51 2.62
CA ASN A 218 29.17 1.31 2.75
C ASN A 218 29.96 2.53 2.24
N LEU A 219 29.47 3.14 1.16
CA LEU A 219 30.00 4.40 0.62
C LEU A 219 29.59 5.64 1.45
N LYS A 220 29.00 5.43 2.63
CA LYS A 220 28.60 6.48 3.59
C LYS A 220 27.53 7.43 3.06
N VAL A 221 26.73 7.00 2.10
CA VAL A 221 25.57 7.75 1.61
C VAL A 221 24.41 7.55 2.59
N ASN A 222 23.84 8.66 3.07
CA ASN A 222 22.59 8.61 3.81
C ASN A 222 21.43 8.40 2.81
N ILE A 223 20.70 7.30 2.98
CA ILE A 223 19.63 6.89 2.07
C ILE A 223 18.45 7.86 2.08
N ASP A 224 18.09 8.39 3.25
CA ASP A 224 16.99 9.34 3.40
C ASP A 224 17.35 10.69 2.77
N GLU A 225 18.59 11.12 2.93
CA GLU A 225 19.11 12.35 2.30
C GLU A 225 19.17 12.21 0.77
N LEU A 226 19.64 11.08 0.27
CA LEU A 226 19.66 10.77 -1.16
C LEU A 226 18.24 10.77 -1.75
N ARG A 227 17.29 10.09 -1.08
CA ARG A 227 15.88 10.08 -1.48
C ARG A 227 15.28 11.48 -1.48
N THR A 228 15.53 12.26 -0.43
CA THR A 228 15.05 13.65 -0.33
C THR A 228 15.60 14.51 -1.46
N GLN A 229 16.90 14.42 -1.74
CA GLN A 229 17.52 15.19 -2.80
C GLN A 229 17.03 14.78 -4.19
N LEU A 230 16.84 13.48 -4.42
CA LEU A 230 16.30 12.95 -5.66
C LEU A 230 14.89 13.49 -5.92
N LEU A 231 14.01 13.46 -4.91
CA LEU A 231 12.69 14.07 -5.01
C LEU A 231 12.76 15.58 -5.31
N LYS A 232 13.78 16.29 -4.82
CA LYS A 232 13.90 17.76 -4.99
C LYS A 232 14.24 18.16 -6.41
N VAL A 233 15.02 17.33 -7.09
CA VAL A 233 15.46 17.60 -8.47
C VAL A 233 14.51 16.98 -9.50
N THR A 234 13.67 16.01 -9.11
CA THR A 234 12.62 15.48 -9.97
C THR A 234 11.52 16.54 -10.17
N PRO A 235 11.10 16.89 -11.40
CA PRO A 235 10.02 17.86 -11.63
C PRO A 235 8.70 17.48 -10.94
N ARG A 236 8.33 16.19 -10.99
CA ARG A 236 7.16 15.65 -10.27
C ARG A 236 7.38 15.60 -8.76
N GLY A 237 8.58 15.23 -8.32
CA GLY A 237 8.95 15.16 -6.90
C GLY A 237 9.01 16.53 -6.23
N SER A 238 9.50 17.55 -6.93
CA SER A 238 9.57 18.94 -6.45
C SER A 238 8.19 19.57 -6.43
N ALA A 239 7.33 19.30 -7.42
CA ALA A 239 5.93 19.67 -7.39
C ALA A 239 5.17 18.97 -6.27
N ALA A 240 5.41 17.67 -6.05
CA ALA A 240 4.83 16.91 -4.94
C ALA A 240 5.33 17.46 -3.59
N MET A 241 6.63 17.72 -3.42
CA MET A 241 7.16 18.32 -2.20
C MET A 241 6.76 19.77 -2.02
N PHE A 242 6.56 20.54 -3.09
CA PHE A 242 6.00 21.87 -3.01
C PHE A 242 4.53 21.81 -2.61
N ALA A 243 3.74 20.88 -3.15
CA ALA A 243 2.37 20.63 -2.70
C ALA A 243 2.35 20.21 -1.22
N MET A 244 3.22 19.28 -0.82
CA MET A 244 3.38 18.82 0.56
C MET A 244 3.87 19.94 1.49
N ALA A 245 4.81 20.80 1.06
CA ALA A 245 5.35 21.92 1.86
C ALA A 245 4.43 23.15 1.87
N THR A 246 3.62 23.34 0.82
CA THR A 246 2.55 24.34 0.77
C THR A 246 1.42 23.90 1.69
N GLN A 247 1.07 22.61 1.68
CA GLN A 247 0.26 21.98 2.71
C GLN A 247 0.90 22.17 4.09
N GLU A 248 2.21 21.95 4.26
CA GLU A 248 2.91 22.11 5.54
C GLU A 248 2.95 23.56 6.08
N LYS A 249 3.01 24.57 5.20
CA LYS A 249 2.89 25.99 5.58
C LYS A 249 1.45 26.37 5.92
N ILE A 250 0.47 25.88 5.15
CA ILE A 250 -0.96 26.01 5.46
C ILE A 250 -1.26 25.33 6.82
N ASN A 251 -0.63 24.18 7.10
CA ASN A 251 -0.71 23.40 8.33
C ASN A 251 0.02 24.03 9.53
N LYS A 252 0.92 25.01 9.32
CA LYS A 252 1.55 25.77 10.41
C LYS A 252 0.75 27.01 10.80
N SER A 253 -0.01 27.59 9.87
CA SER A 253 -0.92 28.72 10.14
C SER A 253 -2.26 28.28 10.72
N ASN A 254 -2.71 27.07 10.39
CA ASN A 254 -3.92 26.49 10.95
C ASN A 254 -3.55 25.44 12.01
N GLN A 255 -4.15 25.56 13.18
CA GLN A 255 -3.94 24.79 14.39
C GLN A 255 -4.42 23.33 14.26
N ALA A 256 -3.98 22.61 13.23
CA ALA A 256 -4.42 21.28 12.83
C ALA A 256 -3.24 20.30 12.72
N ALA A 257 -2.55 20.06 13.84
CA ALA A 257 -1.59 18.95 13.99
C ALA A 257 -2.29 17.56 14.03
N ILE A 258 -3.51 17.46 13.53
CA ILE A 258 -4.43 16.36 13.80
C ILE A 258 -4.65 15.51 12.54
N THR A 259 -4.44 16.06 11.34
CA THR A 259 -4.91 15.45 10.09
C THR A 259 -3.93 14.50 9.38
N SER A 260 -2.62 14.77 9.42
CA SER A 260 -1.62 13.93 8.74
C SER A 260 -1.52 12.51 9.33
N GLU A 261 -2.05 12.30 10.54
CA GLU A 261 -2.08 11.00 11.21
C GLU A 261 -3.37 10.20 10.89
N TYR A 262 -4.38 10.81 10.25
CA TYR A 262 -5.61 10.10 9.82
C TYR A 262 -5.49 9.38 8.49
N LEU A 263 -4.61 9.86 7.61
CA LEU A 263 -4.42 9.28 6.28
C LEU A 263 -3.53 8.04 6.29
N GLU A 264 -2.79 7.80 7.37
CA GLU A 264 -2.25 6.47 7.70
C GLU A 264 -3.30 5.68 8.49
N GLU A 265 -4.44 5.35 7.86
CA GLU A 265 -5.33 4.33 8.45
C GLU A 265 -4.53 3.03 8.61
N SER A 266 -4.13 2.72 9.85
CA SER A 266 -3.58 1.41 10.19
C SER A 266 -4.59 0.38 9.72
N THR A 267 -4.16 -0.61 8.92
CA THR A 267 -5.05 -1.69 8.48
C THR A 267 -5.81 -2.24 9.69
N PRO A 268 -7.16 -2.21 9.70
CA PRO A 268 -7.95 -2.63 10.85
C PRO A 268 -7.54 -4.03 11.29
N ASP A 269 -7.26 -4.20 12.58
CA ASP A 269 -6.98 -5.54 13.09
C ASP A 269 -8.27 -6.40 13.11
N PHE A 270 -8.10 -7.67 13.45
CA PHE A 270 -9.20 -8.62 13.43
C PHE A 270 -10.33 -8.23 14.40
N ILE A 271 -9.99 -7.71 15.59
CA ILE A 271 -10.98 -7.30 16.60
C ILE A 271 -11.76 -6.10 16.10
N THR A 272 -11.06 -5.08 15.60
CA THR A 272 -11.62 -3.87 15.00
C THR A 272 -12.61 -4.22 13.90
N SER A 273 -12.21 -5.14 13.01
CA SER A 273 -13.05 -5.60 11.90
C SER A 273 -14.32 -6.33 12.37
N GLN A 274 -14.20 -7.19 13.39
CA GLN A 274 -15.33 -7.92 13.95
C GLN A 274 -16.31 -7.01 14.69
N VAL A 275 -15.81 -6.11 15.54
CA VAL A 275 -16.63 -5.13 16.27
C VAL A 275 -17.34 -4.20 15.28
N SER A 276 -16.62 -3.69 14.27
CA SER A 276 -17.20 -2.86 13.21
C SER A 276 -18.32 -3.59 12.45
N THR A 277 -18.11 -4.87 12.13
CA THR A 277 -19.12 -5.70 11.44
C THR A 277 -20.35 -5.91 12.32
N ARG A 278 -20.15 -6.24 13.61
CA ARG A 278 -21.25 -6.48 14.56
C ARG A 278 -22.10 -5.23 14.78
N PHE A 279 -21.46 -4.07 14.93
CA PHE A 279 -22.16 -2.79 15.03
C PHE A 279 -22.90 -2.48 13.73
N SER A 280 -22.20 -2.56 12.58
CA SER A 280 -22.76 -2.27 11.26
C SER A 280 -24.00 -3.11 10.96
N VAL A 281 -23.98 -4.42 11.23
CA VAL A 281 -25.11 -5.32 10.97
C VAL A 281 -26.33 -4.92 11.78
N ARG A 282 -26.16 -4.66 13.09
CA ARG A 282 -27.28 -4.28 13.97
C ARG A 282 -27.89 -2.94 13.60
N LEU A 283 -27.04 -1.96 13.26
CA LEU A 283 -27.48 -0.67 12.77
C LEU A 283 -28.19 -0.80 11.41
N PHE A 284 -27.56 -1.49 10.45
CA PHE A 284 -28.08 -1.71 9.10
C PHE A 284 -29.43 -2.42 9.13
N THR A 285 -29.58 -3.49 9.89
CA THR A 285 -30.85 -4.22 9.99
C THR A 285 -31.98 -3.32 10.49
N TRP A 286 -31.73 -2.45 11.47
CA TRP A 286 -32.74 -1.51 11.94
C TRP A 286 -33.10 -0.44 10.91
N VAL A 287 -32.08 0.17 10.30
CA VAL A 287 -32.22 1.26 9.33
C VAL A 287 -32.92 0.78 8.06
N GLU A 288 -32.49 -0.36 7.51
CA GLU A 288 -32.97 -0.90 6.24
C GLU A 288 -34.44 -1.34 6.35
N THR A 289 -34.79 -2.06 7.43
CA THR A 289 -36.16 -2.56 7.64
C THR A 289 -37.19 -1.45 7.80
N ARG A 290 -36.76 -0.27 8.27
CA ARG A 290 -37.61 0.91 8.47
C ARG A 290 -37.41 1.99 7.42
N LYS A 291 -36.52 1.78 6.44
CA LYS A 291 -36.16 2.74 5.38
C LYS A 291 -35.72 4.10 5.93
N LEU A 292 -34.97 4.12 7.03
CA LEU A 292 -34.60 5.36 7.72
C LEU A 292 -33.46 6.14 7.05
N GLY A 293 -32.73 5.51 6.12
CA GLY A 293 -31.58 6.12 5.47
C GLY A 293 -30.59 5.08 4.96
N TYR A 294 -29.31 5.45 4.95
CA TYR A 294 -28.23 4.62 4.41
C TYR A 294 -27.12 4.44 5.44
N VAL A 295 -26.71 3.19 5.66
CA VAL A 295 -25.53 2.84 6.46
C VAL A 295 -24.40 2.48 5.50
N ILE A 296 -23.25 3.12 5.67
CA ILE A 296 -22.11 3.07 4.75
C ILE A 296 -20.85 2.65 5.51
N GLY A 297 -20.07 1.74 4.93
CA GLY A 297 -18.81 1.26 5.50
C GLY A 297 -17.59 2.12 5.13
N SER A 298 -16.40 1.66 5.53
CA SER A 298 -15.14 2.42 5.54
C SER A 298 -14.55 2.84 4.19
N THR A 299 -15.17 2.48 3.07
CA THR A 299 -14.63 2.76 1.72
C THR A 299 -15.14 4.07 1.11
N THR A 300 -16.07 4.75 1.78
CA THR A 300 -16.66 5.99 1.27
C THR A 300 -16.09 7.20 2.00
N GLY A 301 -15.53 8.13 1.22
CA GLY A 301 -15.07 9.42 1.71
C GLY A 301 -16.17 10.47 1.73
N TYR A 302 -16.05 11.42 2.63
CA TYR A 302 -16.91 12.60 2.75
C TYR A 302 -16.05 13.84 2.67
N GLN A 303 -16.44 14.76 1.80
CA GLN A 303 -15.72 16.01 1.61
C GLN A 303 -16.18 17.04 2.65
N LEU A 304 -15.25 17.52 3.46
CA LEU A 304 -15.44 18.62 4.40
C LEU A 304 -15.45 19.98 3.68
N ALA A 305 -15.87 21.04 4.37
CA ALA A 305 -16.03 22.38 3.82
C ALA A 305 -14.70 23.00 3.33
N ASP A 306 -13.57 22.62 3.95
CA ASP A 306 -12.22 22.99 3.54
C ASP A 306 -11.69 22.18 2.34
N GLY A 307 -12.49 21.23 1.84
CA GLY A 307 -12.18 20.38 0.70
C GLY A 307 -11.46 19.08 1.08
N GLU A 308 -11.17 18.85 2.36
CA GLU A 308 -10.56 17.61 2.83
C GLU A 308 -11.52 16.42 2.71
N ILE A 309 -11.01 15.19 2.55
CA ILE A 309 -11.85 13.99 2.46
C ILE A 309 -11.54 13.07 3.63
N LEU A 310 -12.54 12.82 4.48
CA LEU A 310 -12.44 11.89 5.60
C LEU A 310 -13.29 10.63 5.35
N THR A 311 -12.78 9.48 5.77
CA THR A 311 -13.41 8.15 5.61
C THR A 311 -13.78 7.56 6.97
N PRO A 312 -14.98 7.76 7.52
CA PRO A 312 -15.35 7.12 8.78
C PRO A 312 -15.47 5.61 8.59
N GLN A 313 -15.17 4.81 9.63
CA GLN A 313 -15.28 3.35 9.51
C GLN A 313 -16.72 2.89 9.27
N ILE A 314 -17.68 3.53 9.94
CA ILE A 314 -19.11 3.36 9.72
C ILE A 314 -19.76 4.73 9.72
N SER A 315 -20.68 4.97 8.81
CA SER A 315 -21.46 6.20 8.76
C SER A 315 -22.92 5.92 8.47
N PHE A 316 -23.79 6.82 8.89
CA PHE A 316 -25.22 6.78 8.57
C PHE A 316 -25.74 8.14 8.15
N ILE A 317 -26.56 8.16 7.10
CA ILE A 317 -27.21 9.36 6.55
C ILE A 317 -28.72 9.13 6.54
N LEU A 318 -29.48 10.07 7.11
CA LEU A 318 -30.93 10.05 7.10
C LEU A 318 -31.49 10.18 5.68
N GLN A 319 -32.55 9.43 5.39
CA GLN A 319 -33.21 9.44 4.07
C GLN A 319 -33.69 10.85 3.66
N GLU A 320 -34.10 11.67 4.63
CA GLU A 320 -34.57 13.04 4.36
C GLU A 320 -33.45 13.97 3.84
N ARG A 321 -32.19 13.70 4.26
CA ARG A 321 -31.00 14.45 3.83
C ARG A 321 -30.41 13.92 2.54
N LEU A 322 -30.55 12.62 2.27
CA LEU A 322 -30.13 11.99 1.02
C LEU A 322 -31.26 11.14 0.43
N LYS A 323 -31.99 11.69 -0.54
CA LYS A 323 -33.11 10.97 -1.17
C LYS A 323 -32.67 9.93 -2.20
N ARG A 324 -31.49 10.10 -2.80
CA ARG A 324 -30.94 9.21 -3.84
C ARG A 324 -29.43 9.11 -3.71
N ILE A 325 -28.92 7.89 -3.73
CA ILE A 325 -27.48 7.61 -3.64
C ILE A 325 -26.79 8.01 -4.97
N PRO A 326 -25.76 8.88 -4.95
CA PRO A 326 -24.94 9.20 -6.12
C PRO A 326 -23.92 8.09 -6.42
N ARG A 327 -23.36 8.08 -7.63
CA ARG A 327 -22.19 7.24 -7.97
C ARG A 327 -20.84 7.91 -7.62
N THR A 328 -20.89 9.12 -7.08
CA THR A 328 -19.76 9.95 -6.64
C THR A 328 -19.78 10.12 -5.12
N TYR A 329 -18.86 10.90 -4.55
CA TYR A 329 -18.95 11.31 -3.15
C TYR A 329 -20.29 12.00 -2.87
N PRO A 330 -20.94 11.70 -1.74
CA PRO A 330 -22.16 12.38 -1.34
C PRO A 330 -21.86 13.84 -0.99
N GLU A 331 -22.71 14.76 -1.44
CA GLU A 331 -22.63 16.20 -1.12
C GLU A 331 -23.06 16.52 0.33
N VAL A 332 -23.51 15.50 1.08
CA VAL A 332 -23.96 15.63 2.45
C VAL A 332 -23.07 14.83 3.39
N LEU A 333 -22.66 15.47 4.49
CA LEU A 333 -21.98 14.80 5.60
C LEU A 333 -22.93 13.86 6.35
N PRO A 334 -22.43 12.77 6.94
CA PRO A 334 -23.25 11.81 7.65
C PRO A 334 -23.84 12.38 8.94
N ASP A 335 -25.00 11.86 9.35
CA ASP A 335 -25.67 12.19 10.60
C ASP A 335 -25.02 11.47 11.79
N LEU A 336 -24.47 10.28 11.56
CA LEU A 336 -23.71 9.48 12.51
C LEU A 336 -22.38 9.06 11.89
N VAL A 337 -21.28 9.22 12.64
CA VAL A 337 -19.97 8.62 12.34
C VAL A 337 -19.52 7.72 13.47
N VAL A 338 -18.84 6.63 13.13
CA VAL A 338 -18.31 5.66 14.09
C VAL A 338 -16.88 5.33 13.74
N GLU A 339 -16.03 5.36 14.75
CA GLU A 339 -14.65 4.89 14.73
C GLU A 339 -14.49 3.77 15.77
N VAL A 340 -13.78 2.71 15.40
CA VAL A 340 -13.42 1.60 16.27
C VAL A 340 -11.91 1.60 16.44
N LYS A 341 -11.47 1.64 17.70
CA LYS A 341 -10.06 1.64 18.06
C LYS A 341 -9.41 0.29 17.73
N SER A 342 -8.31 0.34 16.99
CA SER A 342 -7.40 -0.79 16.78
C SER A 342 -6.30 -0.85 17.86
N ALA A 343 -5.63 -1.99 17.96
CA ALA A 343 -4.52 -2.23 18.87
C ALA A 343 -3.35 -1.24 18.69
N MET A 344 -3.15 -0.71 17.48
CA MET A 344 -2.07 0.21 17.16
C MET A 344 -2.52 1.67 16.98
N SER A 345 -3.84 1.91 16.89
CA SER A 345 -4.39 3.26 16.73
C SER A 345 -4.30 4.08 18.02
N ARG A 346 -4.03 5.37 17.87
CA ARG A 346 -4.07 6.33 18.97
C ARG A 346 -5.49 6.85 19.15
N ARG A 347 -6.03 6.71 20.36
CA ARG A 347 -7.39 7.14 20.72
C ARG A 347 -7.64 8.62 20.40
N SER A 348 -6.71 9.50 20.77
CA SER A 348 -6.78 10.96 20.56
C SER A 348 -6.99 11.36 19.10
N LEU A 349 -6.47 10.55 18.17
CA LEU A 349 -6.73 10.74 16.76
C LEU A 349 -8.19 10.41 16.49
N LEU A 350 -8.67 9.20 16.73
CA LEU A 350 -10.05 8.85 16.39
C LEU A 350 -11.07 9.86 16.95
N GLU A 351 -10.82 10.35 18.17
CA GLU A 351 -11.61 11.43 18.78
C GLU A 351 -11.59 12.74 17.99
N SER A 352 -10.42 13.17 17.50
CA SER A 352 -10.35 14.44 16.76
C SER A 352 -10.94 14.32 15.34
N LYS A 353 -10.93 13.13 14.72
CA LYS A 353 -11.64 12.86 13.45
C LYS A 353 -13.14 12.98 13.64
N ILE A 354 -13.66 12.38 14.72
CA ILE A 354 -15.07 12.51 15.11
C ILE A 354 -15.43 14.00 15.32
N LYS A 355 -14.57 14.74 16.04
CA LYS A 355 -14.81 16.17 16.29
C LYS A 355 -14.85 17.02 15.02
N LEU A 356 -14.03 16.72 14.00
CA LEU A 356 -14.08 17.41 12.70
C LEU A 356 -15.46 17.23 12.03
N PHE A 357 -15.97 16.00 11.98
CA PHE A 357 -17.32 15.75 11.48
C PHE A 357 -18.40 16.51 12.26
N LEU A 358 -18.32 16.50 13.59
CA LEU A 358 -19.29 17.19 14.45
C LEU A 358 -19.28 18.72 14.25
N GLN A 359 -18.11 19.31 14.01
CA GLN A 359 -17.96 20.75 13.74
C GLN A 359 -18.64 21.17 12.44
N GLU A 360 -18.74 20.28 11.47
CA GLU A 360 -19.36 20.55 10.16
C GLU A 360 -20.81 20.04 10.03
N GLY A 361 -21.41 19.60 11.14
CA GLY A 361 -22.85 19.32 11.22
C GLY A 361 -23.23 17.84 11.28
N THR A 362 -22.28 16.92 11.43
CA THR A 362 -22.61 15.57 11.91
C THR A 362 -23.23 15.67 13.30
N ARG A 363 -24.28 14.88 13.57
CA ARG A 363 -25.11 15.02 14.77
C ARG A 363 -24.60 14.16 15.92
N VAL A 364 -24.09 12.97 15.61
CA VAL A 364 -23.57 12.01 16.60
C VAL A 364 -22.26 11.41 16.12
N GLY A 365 -21.30 11.32 17.02
CA GLY A 365 -20.04 10.61 16.81
C GLY A 365 -19.85 9.50 17.84
N LEU A 366 -19.29 8.36 17.43
CA LEU A 366 -19.00 7.23 18.30
C LEU A 366 -17.54 6.82 18.21
N LEU A 367 -16.94 6.60 19.37
CA LEU A 367 -15.67 5.90 19.49
C LEU A 367 -15.89 4.60 20.27
N ILE A 368 -15.72 3.47 19.60
CA ILE A 368 -15.79 2.14 20.23
C ILE A 368 -14.36 1.72 20.60
N ASP A 369 -14.14 1.40 21.87
CA ASP A 369 -12.83 1.02 22.40
C ASP A 369 -12.87 -0.44 22.88
N PRO A 370 -12.38 -1.41 22.07
CA PRO A 370 -12.38 -2.82 22.44
C PRO A 370 -11.47 -3.15 23.64
N ASP A 371 -10.43 -2.34 23.91
CA ASP A 371 -9.51 -2.59 25.03
C ASP A 371 -10.17 -2.23 26.36
N GLN A 372 -10.98 -1.16 26.37
CA GLN A 372 -11.73 -0.71 27.54
C GLN A 372 -13.14 -1.29 27.60
N GLN A 373 -13.56 -2.05 26.58
CA GLN A 373 -14.94 -2.54 26.42
C GLN A 373 -15.99 -1.44 26.64
N SER A 374 -15.76 -0.26 26.06
CA SER A 374 -16.63 0.90 26.23
C SER A 374 -16.93 1.58 24.91
N VAL A 375 -17.97 2.41 24.90
CA VAL A 375 -18.33 3.27 23.77
C VAL A 375 -18.45 4.69 24.26
N THR A 376 -17.73 5.63 23.62
CA THR A 376 -17.86 7.05 23.92
C THR A 376 -18.74 7.73 22.86
N ILE A 377 -19.79 8.41 23.31
CA ILE A 377 -20.74 9.15 22.48
C ILE A 377 -20.42 10.63 22.52
N TYR A 378 -20.26 11.22 21.36
CA TYR A 378 -20.00 12.64 21.16
C TYR A 378 -21.19 13.31 20.50
N ARG A 379 -21.61 14.46 21.06
CA ARG A 379 -22.66 15.32 20.52
C ARG A 379 -22.19 16.78 20.51
N PRO A 380 -22.63 17.61 19.55
CA PRO A 380 -22.23 19.02 19.51
C PRO A 380 -22.66 19.76 20.78
N GLY A 381 -21.71 20.45 21.42
CA GLY A 381 -21.97 21.32 22.58
C GLY A 381 -22.25 20.61 23.91
N ILE A 382 -22.07 19.29 23.98
CA ILE A 382 -22.26 18.50 25.21
C ILE A 382 -20.95 17.74 25.51
N GLU A 383 -20.67 17.50 26.79
CA GLU A 383 -19.56 16.65 27.20
C GLU A 383 -19.73 15.21 26.69
N ALA A 384 -18.63 14.54 26.39
CA ALA A 384 -18.64 13.18 25.87
C ALA A 384 -19.14 12.20 26.93
N GLU A 385 -20.07 11.34 26.55
CA GLU A 385 -20.69 10.34 27.43
C GLU A 385 -20.00 9.00 27.22
N VAL A 386 -19.54 8.35 28.29
CA VAL A 386 -18.92 7.01 28.22
C VAL A 386 -19.97 6.00 28.66
N ILE A 387 -20.25 5.04 27.78
CA ILE A 387 -21.16 3.92 28.01
C ILE A 387 -20.30 2.67 28.26
N GLU A 388 -20.43 2.12 29.46
CA GLU A 388 -19.66 0.97 29.94
C GLU A 388 -20.24 -0.37 29.46
N ASN A 389 -19.44 -1.43 29.62
CA ASN A 389 -19.90 -2.77 29.30
C ASN A 389 -21.10 -3.19 30.18
N GLY A 390 -22.20 -3.58 29.55
CA GLY A 390 -23.46 -3.92 30.24
C GLY A 390 -24.53 -2.82 30.18
N GLU A 391 -24.16 -1.61 29.77
CA GLU A 391 -25.09 -0.52 29.48
C GLU A 391 -25.59 -0.57 28.03
N ILE A 392 -26.52 0.32 27.67
CA ILE A 392 -27.21 0.34 26.37
C ILE A 392 -26.92 1.66 25.64
N ILE A 393 -26.47 1.55 24.39
CA ILE A 393 -26.29 2.68 23.48
C ILE A 393 -27.64 3.05 22.86
N THR A 394 -27.97 4.35 22.86
CA THR A 394 -29.18 4.89 22.21
C THR A 394 -28.90 6.20 21.46
N PHE A 395 -29.66 6.43 20.38
CA PHE A 395 -29.62 7.68 19.59
C PHE A 395 -31.04 8.17 19.29
N PRO A 396 -31.88 8.52 20.28
CA PRO A 396 -33.29 8.89 20.03
C PRO A 396 -33.45 10.04 19.00
N GLU A 397 -32.45 10.92 18.90
CA GLU A 397 -32.38 12.01 17.93
C GLU A 397 -32.18 11.54 16.47
N LEU A 398 -31.60 10.35 16.24
CA LEU A 398 -31.38 9.77 14.91
C LEU A 398 -32.27 8.55 14.63
N LEU A 399 -32.44 7.68 15.64
CA LEU A 399 -33.03 6.35 15.56
C LEU A 399 -33.91 6.11 16.79
N LEU A 400 -35.16 6.59 16.73
CA LEU A 400 -36.11 6.44 17.81
C LEU A 400 -36.35 4.95 18.13
N GLY A 401 -36.11 4.56 19.39
CA GLY A 401 -36.30 3.20 19.90
C GLY A 401 -35.24 2.18 19.48
N TRP A 402 -34.13 2.63 18.86
CA TRP A 402 -32.98 1.76 18.62
C TRP A 402 -32.12 1.66 19.88
N GLU A 403 -31.84 0.43 20.29
CA GLU A 403 -31.07 0.09 21.48
C GLU A 403 -30.00 -0.95 21.11
N LEU A 404 -28.80 -0.77 21.65
CA LEU A 404 -27.70 -1.72 21.50
C LEU A 404 -26.97 -1.91 22.83
N PRO A 405 -27.11 -3.07 23.50
CA PRO A 405 -26.26 -3.40 24.63
C PRO A 405 -24.78 -3.35 24.25
N VAL A 406 -23.94 -2.70 25.05
CA VAL A 406 -22.50 -2.62 24.77
C VAL A 406 -21.86 -4.01 24.77
N SER A 407 -22.34 -4.91 25.63
CA SER A 407 -21.89 -6.30 25.71
C SER A 407 -22.03 -7.07 24.39
N ASP A 408 -22.98 -6.67 23.55
CA ASP A 408 -23.24 -7.30 22.26
C ASP A 408 -22.17 -7.00 21.20
N LEU A 409 -21.33 -5.99 21.43
CA LEU A 409 -20.22 -5.63 20.54
C LEU A 409 -19.05 -6.60 20.64
N TRP A 410 -18.90 -7.27 21.78
CA TRP A 410 -17.73 -8.08 22.06
C TRP A 410 -17.84 -9.49 21.46
N LEU A 411 -16.68 -10.08 21.19
CA LEU A 411 -16.60 -11.40 20.59
C LEU A 411 -17.05 -12.47 21.60
N PRO A 412 -17.92 -13.41 21.20
CA PRO A 412 -18.23 -14.57 22.03
C PRO A 412 -16.97 -15.43 22.20
N LEU A 413 -16.74 -15.90 23.42
CA LEU A 413 -15.77 -16.97 23.67
C LEU A 413 -16.41 -18.28 23.22
N PHE A 414 -15.75 -18.97 22.29
CA PHE A 414 -16.12 -20.33 21.90
C PHE A 414 -15.22 -21.28 22.69
N GLU A 415 -15.81 -22.03 23.63
CA GLU A 415 -15.13 -23.09 24.38
C GLU A 415 -14.85 -24.33 23.52
#